data_AF-A0A942K4N8-F1
#
_entry.id   AF-A0A942K4N8-F1
#
_cell.length_a   1.000
_cell.length_b   1.000
_cell.length_c   1.000
_cell.angle_alpha   90.00
_cell.angle_beta   90.00
_cell.angle_gamma   90.00
#
_symmetry.space_group_name_H-M   'P 1'
#
loop_
_entity.id
_entity.type
_entity.pdbx_description
1 polymer ?
#
loop_
_entity_poly.entity_id
_entity_poly.type
_entity_poly.pdbx_seq_one_letter_code
_entity_poly.pdbx_strand_id
1 'polypeptide(L)'
;MKDLYKAAFLENYVEYPMGRRRRKSTSEELFDVLYDLTNIFWQVGAIVGAVLVLATFWIFDWAVDQYIRASTSPMLGLVTQHYGWVYFLLPMMTAFLAIIFGVKSYQAFTREHRYLK
;
A
#
# COMPACT_ATOMS: atom_id res chain seq x y z
N MET A 1 -9.71 58.55 -11.28
CA MET A 1 -8.58 57.83 -10.66
C MET A 1 -8.99 56.87 -9.53
N LYS A 2 -10.17 57.03 -8.89
CA LYS A 2 -10.66 56.09 -7.85
C LYS A 2 -11.34 54.83 -8.41
N ASP A 3 -11.83 54.89 -9.64
CA ASP A 3 -12.55 53.76 -10.27
C ASP A 3 -11.62 52.65 -10.79
N LEU A 4 -10.36 53.00 -11.13
CA LEU A 4 -9.35 52.03 -11.56
C LEU A 4 -8.87 51.12 -10.42
N TYR A 5 -8.83 51.63 -9.19
CA TYR A 5 -8.47 50.83 -8.01
C TYR A 5 -9.58 49.84 -7.63
N LYS A 6 -10.84 50.16 -7.92
CA LYS A 6 -11.98 49.29 -7.59
C LYS A 6 -12.11 48.10 -8.55
N ALA A 7 -11.72 48.28 -9.81
CA ALA A 7 -11.69 47.21 -10.80
C ALA A 7 -10.54 46.22 -10.52
N ALA A 8 -9.34 46.71 -10.21
CA ALA A 8 -8.19 45.85 -9.88
C ALA A 8 -8.35 45.09 -8.55
N PHE A 9 -9.15 45.61 -7.62
CA PHE A 9 -9.40 44.94 -6.34
C PHE A 9 -10.42 43.78 -6.45
N LEU A 10 -11.34 43.83 -7.41
CA LEU A 10 -12.36 42.78 -7.60
C LEU A 10 -11.88 41.62 -8.46
N GLU A 11 -10.87 41.83 -9.32
CA GLU A 11 -10.28 40.78 -10.15
C GLU A 11 -9.40 39.80 -9.35
N ASN A 12 -8.89 40.23 -8.19
CA ASN A 12 -8.03 39.42 -7.32
C ASN A 12 -8.79 38.49 -6.34
N TYR A 13 -10.14 38.50 -6.38
CA TYR A 13 -10.98 37.64 -5.54
C TYR A 13 -11.73 36.56 -6.32
N VAL A 14 -11.44 36.41 -7.61
CA VAL A 14 -11.99 35.36 -8.47
C VAL A 14 -10.92 34.27 -8.61
N GLU A 15 -11.31 33.02 -8.35
CA GLU A 15 -10.47 31.81 -8.42
C GLU A 15 -9.51 31.55 -7.25
N TYR A 16 -10.07 31.36 -6.06
CA TYR A 16 -9.66 30.17 -5.32
C TYR A 16 -10.43 28.98 -5.89
N PRO A 17 -9.81 28.07 -6.65
CA PRO A 17 -10.39 26.76 -6.78
C PRO A 17 -10.43 26.21 -5.35
N MET A 18 -11.63 26.13 -4.78
CA MET A 18 -11.92 25.30 -3.62
C MET A 18 -11.53 23.88 -4.03
N GLY A 19 -10.24 23.59 -3.88
CA GLY A 19 -9.63 22.33 -4.21
C GLY A 19 -10.46 21.30 -3.49
N ARG A 20 -11.14 20.46 -4.26
CA ARG A 20 -11.85 19.30 -3.73
C ARG A 20 -10.84 18.59 -2.85
N ARG A 21 -10.96 18.74 -1.53
CA ARG A 21 -10.32 17.85 -0.56
C ARG A 21 -10.91 16.49 -0.90
N ARG A 22 -10.24 15.75 -1.79
CA ARG A 22 -10.44 14.33 -1.95
C ARG A 22 -10.30 13.81 -0.53
N ARG A 23 -11.40 13.34 0.05
CA ARG A 23 -11.33 12.52 1.26
C ARG A 23 -10.41 11.38 0.90
N LYS A 24 -9.14 11.47 1.31
CA LYS A 24 -8.24 10.32 1.29
C LYS A 24 -8.95 9.27 2.14
N SER A 25 -9.06 8.08 1.59
CA SER A 25 -9.65 6.96 2.31
C SER A 25 -8.82 6.69 3.57
N THR A 26 -9.45 6.27 4.66
CA THR A 26 -8.76 5.96 5.92
C THR A 26 -7.64 4.93 5.73
N SER A 27 -7.77 4.05 4.73
CA SER A 27 -6.71 3.14 4.32
C SER A 27 -5.51 3.86 3.69
N GLU A 28 -5.72 4.83 2.79
CA GLU A 28 -4.62 5.63 2.21
C GLU A 28 -3.87 6.41 3.27
N GLU A 29 -4.58 6.97 4.26
CA GLU A 29 -3.96 7.70 5.37
C GLU A 29 -3.13 6.77 6.27
N LEU A 30 -3.62 5.56 6.53
CA LEU A 30 -2.85 4.53 7.23
C LEU A 30 -1.60 4.10 6.45
N PHE A 31 -1.71 3.92 5.13
CA PHE A 31 -0.55 3.58 4.30
C PHE A 31 0.48 4.73 4.26
N ASP A 32 0.04 5.98 4.14
CA ASP A 32 0.93 7.15 4.17
C ASP A 32 1.68 7.24 5.52
N VAL A 33 0.97 7.07 6.64
CA VAL A 33 1.57 7.07 7.97
C VAL A 33 2.55 5.92 8.15
N LEU A 34 2.20 4.70 7.71
CA LEU A 34 3.11 3.57 7.72
C LEU A 34 4.35 3.84 6.86
N TYR A 35 4.19 4.46 5.69
CA TYR A 35 5.30 4.82 4.82
C TYR A 35 6.23 5.86 5.45
N ASP A 36 5.67 6.92 6.04
CA ASP A 36 6.44 7.97 6.70
C ASP A 36 7.18 7.43 7.92
N LEU A 37 6.52 6.61 8.75
CA LEU A 37 7.18 5.94 9.87
C LEU A 37 8.29 4.98 9.43
N THR A 38 8.09 4.26 8.33
CA THR A 38 9.11 3.35 7.78
C THR A 38 10.34 4.11 7.28
N ASN A 39 10.16 5.36 6.84
CA ASN A 39 11.23 6.20 6.34
C ASN A 39 12.07 6.83 7.47
N ILE A 40 11.45 7.07 8.64
CA ILE A 40 12.12 7.62 9.83
C ILE A 40 12.76 6.51 10.67
N PHE A 41 12.10 5.35 10.80
CA PHE A 41 12.58 4.22 11.58
C PHE A 41 12.62 2.96 10.73
N TRP A 42 13.81 2.58 10.27
CA TRP A 42 14.01 1.35 9.49
C TRP A 42 13.50 0.11 10.24
N GLN A 43 13.54 0.13 11.58
CA GLN A 43 13.03 -0.93 12.46
C GLN A 43 11.54 -1.21 12.26
N VAL A 44 10.73 -0.16 12.08
CA VAL A 44 9.27 -0.31 11.87
C VAL A 44 9.01 -1.00 10.54
N GLY A 45 9.72 -0.60 9.48
CA GLY A 45 9.64 -1.28 8.18
C GLY A 45 10.06 -2.75 8.23
N ALA A 46 11.10 -3.06 9.02
CA ALA A 46 11.57 -4.43 9.20
C ALA A 46 10.53 -5.28 9.94
N ILE A 47 9.90 -4.74 11.00
CA ILE A 47 8.84 -5.42 11.75
C ILE A 47 7.62 -5.66 10.85
N VAL A 48 7.16 -4.63 10.14
CA VAL A 48 6.02 -4.76 9.21
C VAL A 48 6.32 -5.77 8.11
N GLY A 49 7.53 -5.73 7.52
CA GLY A 49 7.99 -6.70 6.54
C GLY A 49 7.99 -8.12 7.09
N ALA A 50 8.51 -8.34 8.31
CA ALA A 50 8.54 -9.65 8.95
C ALA A 50 7.13 -10.20 9.23
N VAL A 51 6.22 -9.35 9.72
CA VAL A 51 4.81 -9.72 9.93
C VAL A 51 4.14 -10.09 8.61
N LEU A 52 4.38 -9.32 7.55
CA LEU A 52 3.86 -9.63 6.22
C LEU A 52 4.39 -10.95 5.69
N VAL A 53 5.67 -11.28 5.88
CA VAL A 53 6.23 -12.58 5.50
C VAL A 53 5.52 -13.73 6.23
N LEU A 54 5.33 -13.62 7.54
CA LEU A 54 4.61 -14.63 8.32
C LEU A 54 3.15 -14.77 7.85
N ALA A 55 2.49 -13.64 7.61
CA ALA A 55 1.13 -13.61 7.07
C ALA A 55 1.06 -14.27 5.68
N THR A 56 2.05 -14.03 4.80
CA THR A 56 2.14 -14.67 3.49
C THR A 56 2.20 -16.18 3.62
N PHE A 57 3.04 -16.73 4.50
CA PHE A 57 3.10 -18.19 4.70
C PHE A 57 1.77 -18.76 5.18
N TRP A 58 1.13 -18.09 6.15
CA TRP A 58 -0.16 -18.53 6.68
C TRP A 58 -1.28 -18.46 5.63
N ILE A 59 -1.37 -17.37 4.88
CA ILE A 59 -2.34 -17.19 3.79
C ILE A 59 -2.07 -18.17 2.65
N PHE A 60 -0.80 -18.47 2.36
CA PHE A 60 -0.43 -19.41 1.32
C PHE A 60 -0.87 -20.83 1.67
N ASP A 61 -0.62 -21.28 2.90
CA ASP A 61 -1.08 -22.57 3.40
C ASP A 61 -2.61 -22.68 3.32
N TRP A 62 -3.31 -21.65 3.79
CA TRP A 62 -4.77 -21.56 3.65
C TRP A 62 -5.24 -21.59 2.19
N ALA A 63 -4.54 -20.89 1.29
CA ALA A 63 -4.88 -20.85 -0.14
C ALA A 63 -4.71 -22.21 -0.82
N VAL A 64 -3.65 -22.95 -0.48
CA VAL A 64 -3.42 -24.32 -0.97
C VAL A 64 -4.54 -25.24 -0.51
N ASP A 65 -4.93 -25.16 0.77
CA ASP A 65 -6.04 -25.93 1.32
C ASP A 65 -7.37 -25.64 0.59
N GLN A 66 -7.67 -24.37 0.33
CA GLN A 66 -8.87 -23.99 -0.42
C GLN A 66 -8.81 -24.47 -1.87
N TYR A 67 -7.64 -24.37 -2.52
CA TYR A 67 -7.44 -24.86 -3.88
C TYR A 67 -7.70 -26.37 -3.97
N ILE A 68 -7.16 -27.17 -3.06
CA ILE A 68 -7.35 -28.64 -3.03
C ILE A 68 -8.82 -29.01 -2.78
N ARG A 69 -9.48 -28.33 -1.85
CA ARG A 69 -10.92 -28.55 -1.58
C ARG A 69 -11.79 -28.21 -2.78
N ALA A 70 -11.45 -27.13 -3.50
CA ALA A 70 -12.19 -26.73 -4.69
C ALA A 70 -11.91 -27.65 -5.88
N SER A 71 -10.67 -28.12 -6.05
CA SER A 71 -10.29 -29.02 -7.15
C SER A 71 -10.90 -30.41 -7.03
N THR A 72 -11.17 -30.87 -5.81
CA THR A 72 -11.82 -32.17 -5.53
C THR A 72 -13.35 -32.09 -5.54
N SER A 73 -13.91 -30.88 -5.56
CA SER A 73 -15.36 -30.68 -5.60
C SER A 73 -15.92 -30.99 -6.99
N PRO A 74 -16.99 -31.80 -7.10
CA PRO A 74 -17.63 -32.08 -8.39
C PRO A 74 -18.28 -30.83 -9.01
N MET A 75 -18.59 -29.79 -8.22
CA MET A 75 -19.13 -28.53 -8.73
C MET A 75 -18.05 -27.52 -9.12
N LEU A 76 -16.97 -27.43 -8.34
CA LEU A 76 -15.95 -26.39 -8.52
C LEU A 76 -14.73 -26.87 -9.31
N GLY A 77 -14.49 -28.17 -9.44
CA GLY A 77 -13.26 -28.73 -10.02
C GLY A 77 -12.93 -28.20 -11.42
N LEU A 78 -13.93 -28.13 -12.31
CA LEU A 78 -13.78 -27.57 -13.66
C LEU A 78 -13.39 -26.08 -13.63
N VAL A 79 -14.01 -25.29 -12.74
CA VAL A 79 -13.70 -23.87 -12.57
C VAL A 79 -12.30 -23.70 -11.99
N THR A 80 -11.95 -24.48 -10.96
CA THR A 80 -10.64 -24.44 -10.31
C THR A 80 -9.52 -24.87 -11.24
N GLN A 81 -9.78 -25.73 -12.23
CA GLN A 81 -8.78 -26.11 -13.22
C GLN A 81 -8.38 -24.95 -14.14
N HIS A 82 -9.32 -24.06 -14.48
CA HIS A 82 -9.08 -22.88 -15.32
C HIS A 82 -8.70 -21.63 -14.53
N TYR A 83 -9.28 -21.43 -13.36
CA TYR A 83 -9.16 -20.23 -12.54
C TYR A 83 -8.45 -20.46 -11.20
N GLY A 84 -7.78 -21.61 -11.04
CA GLY A 84 -7.08 -21.98 -9.81
C GLY A 84 -6.00 -21.00 -9.36
N TRP A 85 -5.42 -20.24 -10.31
CA TRP A 85 -4.46 -19.18 -10.02
C TRP A 85 -5.03 -18.06 -9.13
N VAL A 86 -6.35 -17.86 -9.12
CA VAL A 86 -7.02 -16.82 -8.32
C VAL A 86 -6.81 -17.05 -6.81
N TYR A 87 -6.74 -18.30 -6.36
CA TYR A 87 -6.46 -18.63 -4.96
C TYR A 87 -5.08 -18.11 -4.51
N PHE A 88 -4.14 -17.97 -5.44
CA PHE A 88 -2.77 -17.56 -5.16
C PHE A 88 -2.54 -16.04 -5.30
N LEU A 89 -3.56 -15.27 -5.71
CA LEU A 89 -3.40 -13.81 -5.83
C LEU A 89 -3.15 -13.13 -4.49
N LEU A 90 -3.92 -13.48 -3.47
CA LEU A 90 -3.77 -12.88 -2.14
C LEU A 90 -2.39 -13.16 -1.51
N PRO A 91 -1.89 -14.41 -1.45
CA PRO A 91 -0.53 -14.65 -0.95
C PRO A 91 0.53 -13.96 -1.83
N MET A 92 0.35 -13.90 -3.14
CA MET A 92 1.29 -13.20 -4.03
C MET A 92 1.32 -11.67 -3.76
N MET A 93 0.16 -11.04 -3.54
CA MET A 93 0.07 -9.61 -3.20
C MET A 93 0.72 -9.30 -1.84
N THR A 94 0.47 -10.13 -0.83
CA THR A 94 1.08 -9.95 0.49
C THR A 94 2.60 -10.16 0.45
N ALA A 95 3.07 -11.16 -0.31
CA ALA A 95 4.50 -11.39 -0.53
C ALA A 95 5.16 -10.18 -1.20
N PHE A 96 4.50 -9.62 -2.22
CA PHE A 96 5.00 -8.45 -2.93
C PHE A 96 5.11 -7.23 -2.00
N LEU A 97 4.12 -6.99 -1.15
CA LEU A 97 4.18 -5.94 -0.14
C LEU A 97 5.30 -6.19 0.87
N ALA A 98 5.48 -7.43 1.33
CA ALA A 98 6.56 -7.80 2.24
C ALA A 98 7.94 -7.44 1.66
N ILE A 99 8.14 -7.71 0.36
CA ILE A 99 9.37 -7.36 -0.36
C ILE A 99 9.56 -5.84 -0.41
N ILE A 100 8.51 -5.06 -0.73
CA ILE A 100 8.61 -3.60 -0.77
C ILE A 100 9.05 -3.04 0.59
N PHE A 101 8.39 -3.45 1.66
CA PHE A 101 8.73 -3.00 3.02
C PHE A 101 10.13 -3.45 3.43
N GLY A 102 10.53 -4.68 3.10
CA GLY A 102 11.87 -5.19 3.35
C GLY A 102 12.96 -4.39 2.62
N VAL A 103 12.78 -4.12 1.33
CA VAL A 103 13.73 -3.33 0.53
C VAL A 103 13.82 -1.90 1.06
N LYS A 104 12.68 -1.27 1.37
CA LYS A 104 12.65 0.11 1.92
C LYS A 104 13.35 0.19 3.27
N SER A 105 13.09 -0.76 4.16
CA SER A 105 13.75 -0.86 5.47
C SER A 105 15.26 -1.04 5.31
N TYR A 106 15.71 -1.93 4.41
CA TYR A 106 17.13 -2.14 4.14
C TYR A 106 17.82 -0.88 3.57
N GLN A 107 17.14 -0.14 2.68
CA GLN A 107 17.64 1.14 2.17
C GLN A 107 17.77 2.18 3.29
N ALA A 108 16.81 2.25 4.22
CA ALA A 108 16.89 3.17 5.36
C ALA A 108 18.03 2.79 6.31
N PHE A 109 18.17 1.50 6.63
CA PHE A 109 19.25 0.98 7.48
C PHE A 109 20.65 1.30 6.92
N THR A 110 20.86 1.06 5.62
CA THR A 110 22.15 1.33 4.96
C THR A 110 22.48 2.81 4.84
N ARG A 111 21.47 3.70 4.77
CA ARG A 111 21.68 5.15 4.83
C ARG A 111 22.19 5.54 6.21
N GLU A 112 21.49 5.16 7.28
CA GLU A 112 21.85 5.51 8.65
C GLU A 112 23.27 5.06 9.02
N HIS A 113 23.64 3.83 8.67
CA HIS A 113 24.99 3.31 8.93
C HIS A 113 26.09 3.97 8.07
N ARG A 114 25.74 4.56 6.93
CA ARG A 114 26.71 5.30 6.10
C ARG A 114 27.03 6.68 6.68
N TYR A 115 26.11 7.31 7.41
CA TYR A 115 26.33 8.62 8.04
C TYR A 115 27.11 8.56 9.36
N LEU A 116 27.30 7.37 9.93
CA LEU A 116 28.07 7.13 11.15
C LEU A 116 29.56 6.78 10.89
N LYS A 117 29.99 6.77 9.63
CA LYS A 117 31.39 6.65 9.20
C LYS A 117 31.91 7.99 8.67
#